data_AF-A0AAE2UQE2-F1
#
_entry.id   AF-A0AAE2UQE2-F1
#
_cell.length_a   1.000
_cell.length_b   1.000
_cell.length_c   1.000
_cell.angle_alpha   90.00
_cell.angle_beta   90.00
_cell.angle_gamma   90.00
#
_symmetry.space_group_name_H-M   'P 1'
#
loop_
_entity.id
_entity.type
_entity.pdbx_description
1 polymer ?
#
loop_
_entity_poly.entity_id
_entity_poly.type
_entity_poly.pdbx_seq_one_letter_code
_entity_poly.pdbx_strand_id
1 'polypeptide(L)' 'MKQFECGRLVPGCEWHTHAKEEAEVVHRAVDHIRMVHGDSVIRDNIVPTVRARIIETGGSSMKANRQADDNSANHAA' A
#
# COMPACT_ATOMS: atom_id res chain seq x y z
N MET A 1 -0.33 -2.70 -8.87
CA MET A 1 0.47 -3.77 -8.23
C MET A 1 0.96 -3.25 -6.88
N LYS A 2 0.99 -4.09 -5.85
CA LYS A 2 1.37 -3.73 -4.49
C LYS A 2 2.69 -4.43 -4.14
N GLN A 3 3.62 -3.71 -3.52
CA GLN A 3 4.95 -4.21 -3.14
C GLN A 3 5.28 -3.84 -1.71
N PHE A 4 5.89 -4.77 -0.97
CA PHE A 4 6.42 -4.56 0.37
C PHE A 4 7.89 -4.95 0.44
N GLU A 5 8.66 -4.17 1.19
CA GLU A 5 10.09 -4.36 1.40
C GLU A 5 10.37 -4.35 2.90
N CYS A 6 10.78 -5.51 3.43
CA CYS A 6 11.06 -5.68 4.85
C CYS A 6 12.32 -4.89 5.26
N GLY A 7 13.30 -4.71 4.36
CA GLY A 7 14.50 -3.93 4.62
C GLY A 7 14.28 -2.46 4.96
N ARG A 8 13.12 -1.89 4.61
CA ARG A 8 12.71 -0.54 5.05
C ARG A 8 12.19 -0.50 6.48
N LEU A 9 11.79 -1.65 7.03
CA LEU A 9 11.27 -1.78 8.39
C LEU A 9 12.36 -2.32 9.34
N VAL A 10 13.08 -3.36 8.92
CA VAL A 10 14.13 -4.02 9.70
C VAL A 10 15.46 -3.84 8.99
N PRO A 11 16.42 -3.11 9.58
CA PRO A 11 17.75 -2.96 9.00
C PRO A 11 18.43 -4.34 8.92
N GLY A 12 18.92 -4.68 7.73
CA GLY A 12 19.58 -5.97 7.47
C GLY A 12 18.68 -7.08 6.90
N CYS A 13 17.40 -6.80 6.59
CA CYS A 13 16.53 -7.76 5.92
C CYS A 13 16.39 -7.42 4.42
N GLU A 14 16.74 -8.35 3.53
CA GLU A 14 16.63 -8.15 2.06
C GLU A 14 15.29 -8.66 1.49
N TRP A 15 14.40 -9.14 2.36
CA TRP A 15 13.15 -9.76 1.93
C TRP A 15 12.16 -8.73 1.35
N HIS A 16 11.61 -9.06 0.19
CA HIS A 16 10.62 -8.25 -0.51
C HIS A 16 9.56 -9.13 -1.16
N THR A 17 8.32 -8.63 -1.27
CA THR A 17 7.22 -9.35 -1.90
C THR A 17 6.32 -8.41 -2.70
N HIS A 18 5.72 -8.91 -3.77
CA HIS A 18 4.77 -8.17 -4.60
C HIS A 18 3.54 -9.03 -4.91
N ALA A 19 2.36 -8.42 -4.97
CA ALA A 19 1.12 -9.05 -5.41
C ALA A 19 0.15 -8.03 -6.03
N LYS A 20 -0.93 -8.54 -6.63
CA LYS A 20 -2.01 -7.69 -7.14
C LYS A 20 -2.83 -7.09 -6.01
N GLU A 21 -3.05 -7.87 -4.95
CA GLU A 21 -3.89 -7.51 -3.81
C GLU A 21 -3.05 -7.17 -2.59
N GLU A 22 -3.45 -6.11 -1.89
CA GLU A 22 -2.78 -5.69 -0.66
C GLU A 22 -2.88 -6.76 0.43
N ALA A 23 -4.02 -7.46 0.54
CA ALA A 23 -4.22 -8.51 1.53
C ALA A 23 -3.17 -9.64 1.40
N GLU A 24 -2.81 -10.00 0.17
CA GLU A 24 -1.82 -11.03 -0.14
C GLU A 24 -0.41 -10.58 0.28
N VAL A 25 -0.05 -9.33 -0.04
CA VAL A 25 1.22 -8.73 0.38
C VAL A 25 1.31 -8.66 1.92
N VAL A 26 0.23 -8.22 2.58
CA VAL A 26 0.16 -8.14 4.05
C VAL A 26 0.32 -9.51 4.68
N HIS A 27 -0.39 -10.53 4.17
CA HIS A 27 -0.33 -11.88 4.72
C HIS A 27 1.10 -12.43 4.68
N ARG A 28 1.76 -12.38 3.50
CA ARG A 28 3.14 -12.85 3.34
C ARG A 28 4.14 -12.08 4.21
N ALA A 29 3.98 -10.75 4.29
CA ALA A 29 4.88 -9.93 5.08
C ALA A 29 4.74 -10.22 6.59
N VAL A 30 3.51 -10.37 7.09
CA VAL A 30 3.26 -10.72 8.49
C VAL A 30 3.79 -12.11 8.80
N ASP A 31 3.58 -13.07 7.91
CA ASP A 31 4.08 -14.44 8.04
C ASP A 31 5.61 -14.48 8.13
N HIS A 32 6.29 -13.80 7.19
CA HIS A 32 7.75 -13.66 7.22
C HIS A 32 8.24 -13.04 8.53
N ILE A 33 7.63 -11.94 8.97
CA ILE A 33 8.07 -11.25 10.18
C ILE A 33 7.89 -12.14 11.42
N ARG A 34 6.81 -12.92 11.48
CA ARG A 34 6.58 -13.90 12.55
C ARG A 34 7.63 -15.01 12.55
N MET A 35 7.96 -15.56 11.39
CA MET A 35 8.90 -16.67 11.26
C MET A 35 10.36 -16.25 11.41
N VAL A 36 10.75 -15.10 10.85
CA VAL A 36 12.15 -14.67 10.74
C VAL A 36 12.58 -13.73 11.86
N HIS A 37 11.68 -12.87 12.34
CA HIS A 37 12.02 -11.89 13.38
C HIS A 37 11.55 -12.30 14.78
N GLY A 38 10.59 -13.23 14.89
CA GLY A 38 10.15 -13.80 16.18
C GLY A 38 9.31 -12.85 17.05
N ASP A 39 8.60 -13.46 18.01
CA ASP A 39 7.48 -12.91 18.80
C ASP A 39 7.77 -11.62 19.60
N SER A 40 9.04 -11.25 19.83
CA SER A 40 9.40 -10.12 20.72
C SER A 40 9.09 -8.73 20.17
N VAL A 41 8.82 -8.57 18.88
CA VAL A 41 8.59 -7.24 18.27
C VAL A 41 7.11 -6.99 17.91
N ILE A 42 6.26 -8.01 17.97
CA ILE A 42 4.98 -8.04 17.24
C ILE A 42 3.78 -8.02 18.20
N ARG A 43 3.76 -7.05 19.11
CA ARG A 43 2.58 -6.79 19.95
C ARG A 43 1.54 -5.99 19.14
N ASP A 44 0.61 -6.71 18.52
CA ASP A 44 -0.64 -6.24 17.89
C ASP A 44 -0.54 -5.32 16.65
N ASN A 45 0.54 -4.55 16.48
CA ASN A 45 0.62 -3.48 15.47
C ASN A 45 1.30 -3.88 14.14
N ILE A 46 1.59 -5.16 13.90
CA ILE A 46 2.33 -5.56 12.68
C ILE A 46 1.52 -5.35 11.39
N VAL A 47 0.24 -5.70 11.40
CA VAL A 47 -0.65 -5.58 10.24
C VAL A 47 -0.78 -4.12 9.79
N PRO A 48 -1.12 -3.15 10.66
CA PRO A 48 -1.18 -1.74 10.25
C PRO A 48 0.20 -1.19 9.86
N THR A 49 1.27 -1.61 10.54
CA THR A 49 2.65 -1.20 10.22
C THR A 49 3.09 -1.66 8.82
N VAL A 50 2.76 -2.90 8.45
CA VAL A 50 3.01 -3.47 7.13
C VAL A 50 2.16 -2.75 6.08
N ARG A 51 0.84 -2.60 6.31
CA ARG A 51 -0.08 -1.92 5.39
C ARG A 51 0.37 -0.50 5.04
N ALA A 52 0.80 0.27 6.04
CA ALA A 52 1.29 1.63 5.84
C ALA A 52 2.57 1.73 4.99
N ARG A 53 3.29 0.61 4.78
CA ARG A 53 4.57 0.55 4.06
C ARG A 53 4.48 -0.12 2.69
N ILE A 54 3.30 -0.59 2.30
CA ILE A 54 3.07 -1.18 0.98
C ILE A 54 3.04 -0.06 -0.07
N ILE A 55 3.91 -0.16 -1.06
CA ILE A 55 3.98 0.77 -2.20
C ILE A 55 3.12 0.23 -3.33
N GLU A 56 2.37 1.13 -3.98
CA GLU A 56 1.70 0.82 -5.25
C GLU A 56 2.66 1.08 -6.42
N THR A 57 3.16 0.01 -7.05
CA THR A 57 4.20 0.03 -8.09
C THR A 57 3.66 0.07 -9.52
N GLY A 58 2.37 0.39 -9.71
CA GLY A 58 1.82 0.62 -11.04
C GLY A 58 0.31 0.39 -11.09
N GLY A 59 -0.43 1.46 -11.39
CA GLY A 59 -1.87 1.38 -11.63
C GLY A 59 -2.70 2.51 -11.05
N SER A 60 -2.35 3.75 -11.42
CA SER A 60 -3.21 4.94 -11.38
C SER A 60 -4.70 4.59 -11.45
N SER A 61 -5.42 4.75 -10.34
CA SER A 61 -6.87 4.60 -10.30
C SER A 61 -7.48 5.88 -9.71
N MET A 62 -7.80 6.81 -10.62
CA MET A 62 -8.76 7.90 -10.49
C MET A 62 -8.48 9.01 -9.46
N LYS A 63 -7.75 10.04 -9.90
CA LYS A 63 -8.31 11.39 -9.83
C LYS A 63 -9.22 11.61 -11.04
N ALA A 64 -10.37 10.96 -11.04
CA ALA A 64 -11.51 11.37 -11.86
C ALA A 64 -12.15 12.59 -11.17
N ASN A 65 -11.44 13.73 -11.18
CA ASN A 65 -12.07 15.00 -10.86
C ASN A 65 -12.97 15.34 -12.05
N ARG A 66 -14.27 15.14 -11.85
CA ARG A 66 -15.33 15.38 -12.82
C ARG A 66 -15.12 16.71 -13.56
N GLN A 67 -14.92 16.58 -14.85
CA GLN A 67 -15.27 17.58 -15.83
C GLN A 67 -16.79 17.47 -16.05
N ALA A 68 -17.55 18.21 -15.26
CA ALA A 68 -18.98 18.53 -15.34
C ALA A 68 -19.15 19.51 -14.19
N ASP A 69 -19.54 20.77 -14.33
CA ASP A 69 -20.58 21.42 -15.11
C ASP A 69 -20.20 22.92 -15.07
N ASP A 70 -20.18 23.67 -16.16
CA ASP A 70 -21.34 24.39 -16.65
C ASP A 70 -21.00 24.90 -18.06
N ASN A 71 -21.69 24.33 -19.05
CA ASN A 71 -21.79 24.95 -20.37
C ASN A 71 -23.10 25.73 -20.37
N SER A 72 -23.04 26.95 -20.90
CA SER A 72 -24.19 27.65 -21.49
C SER A 72 -25.11 28.39 -20.51
N ALA A 73 -24.73 29.63 -20.22
CA ALA A 73 -25.69 30.72 -20.12
C ALA A 73 -25.31 31.83 -21.10
N ASN A 74 -25.94 31.79 -22.28
CA ASN A 74 -26.26 32.98 -23.05
C ASN A 74 -26.85 34.05 -22.12
N HIS A 75 -26.38 35.31 -22.17
CA HIS A 75 -27.25 36.52 -22.26
C HIS A 75 -26.45 37.84 -22.27
N ALA A 76 -26.59 38.56 -23.38
CA ALA A 76 -26.85 40.00 -23.52
C ALA A 76 -25.99 41.04 -22.77
N ALA A 77 -25.23 41.82 -23.54
CA ALA A 77 -25.21 43.29 -23.48
C ALA A 77 -24.60 43.85 -24.78
#